data_AF-A0A4U0ZSL4-F1
#
_entry.id   AF-A0A4U0ZSL4-F1
#
_cell.length_a   1.000
_cell.length_b   1.000
_cell.length_c   1.000
_cell.angle_alpha   90.00
_cell.angle_beta   90.00
_cell.angle_gamma   90.00
#
_symmetry.space_group_name_H-M   'P 1'
#
loop_
_entity.id
_entity.type
_entity.pdbx_description
1 polymer ?
#
loop_
_entity_poly.entity_id
_entity_poly.type
_entity_poly.pdbx_seq_one_letter_code
_entity_poly.pdbx_strand_id
1 'polypeptide(L)'
;MKRINFKRVIKRFAIGVIGVLFLFYFTFVGLLEITERQWLGKAPARGLTNTRLLEPHQLSLLDVGIDSLATRLKMIEDAQNSIDLEFFIYELDTSSRLISNALARRAREGLKVRVIVDFARPVFKLRPARNDNLKLTTRDHRILTTRYI
;
A
#
# COMPACT_ATOMS: atom_id res chain seq x y z
N MET A 1 47.82 44.90 23.85
CA MET A 1 46.91 44.57 22.73
C MET A 1 46.91 43.04 22.53
N LYS A 2 45.83 42.33 22.91
CA LYS A 2 45.80 40.86 22.97
C LYS A 2 45.59 40.30 21.55
N ARG A 3 46.61 39.65 20.95
CA ARG A 3 46.50 39.02 19.62
C ARG A 3 45.48 37.88 19.67
N ILE A 4 44.36 38.05 18.98
CA ILE A 4 43.32 37.02 18.86
C ILE A 4 43.85 35.92 17.93
N ASN A 5 43.89 34.67 18.42
CA ASN A 5 44.34 33.53 17.62
C ASN A 5 43.20 33.03 16.73
N PHE A 6 43.14 33.57 15.51
CA PHE A 6 42.06 33.34 14.54
C PHE A 6 41.85 31.86 14.19
N LYS A 7 42.93 31.06 14.11
CA LYS A 7 42.84 29.60 13.88
C LYS A 7 42.07 28.88 15.00
N ARG A 8 42.20 29.34 16.24
CA ARG A 8 41.48 28.79 17.40
C ARG A 8 40.00 29.17 17.40
N VAL A 9 39.67 30.36 16.89
CA VAL A 9 38.27 30.82 16.76
C VAL A 9 37.55 30.03 15.66
N ILE A 10 38.17 29.87 14.47
CA ILE A 10 37.61 29.07 13.37
C ILE A 10 37.40 27.61 13.80
N LYS A 11 38.37 27.00 14.48
CA LYS A 11 38.23 25.61 14.97
C LYS A 11 37.05 25.44 15.93
N ARG A 12 36.85 26.39 16.85
CA ARG A 12 35.70 26.38 17.78
C ARG A 12 34.37 26.59 17.05
N PHE A 13 34.35 27.45 16.03
CA PHE A 13 33.18 27.66 15.18
C PHE A 13 32.83 26.39 14.38
N ALA A 14 33.80 25.74 13.75
CA ALA A 14 33.59 24.50 13.00
C ALA A 14 33.08 23.35 13.89
N ILE A 15 33.64 23.20 15.09
CA ILE A 15 33.15 22.22 16.09
C ILE A 15 31.72 22.54 16.51
N GLY A 16 31.39 23.82 16.68
CA GLY A 16 30.02 24.26 16.98
C GLY A 16 29.04 23.90 15.87
N VAL A 17 29.39 24.17 14.61
CA VAL A 17 28.55 23.85 13.44
C VAL A 17 28.33 22.34 13.33
N ILE A 18 29.38 21.54 13.49
CA ILE A 18 29.26 20.07 13.48
C ILE A 18 28.37 19.59 14.62
N GLY A 19 28.53 20.15 15.82
CA GLY A 19 27.68 19.82 16.98
C GLY A 19 26.21 20.13 16.74
N VAL A 20 25.90 21.27 16.11
CA VAL A 20 24.53 21.64 15.75
C VAL A 20 23.94 20.68 14.71
N LEU A 21 24.71 20.29 13.70
CA LEU A 21 24.27 19.32 12.69
C LEU A 21 24.00 17.94 13.31
N PHE A 22 24.85 17.49 14.24
CA PHE A 22 24.62 16.24 14.97
C PHE A 22 23.38 16.32 15.85
N LEU A 23 23.18 17.42 16.59
CA LEU A 23 21.99 17.61 17.41
C LEU A 23 20.72 17.62 16.56
N PHE A 24 20.75 18.31 15.41
CA PHE A 24 19.66 18.29 14.44
C PHE A 24 19.41 16.88 13.91
N TYR A 25 20.45 16.12 13.55
CA TYR A 25 20.32 14.75 13.08
C TYR A 25 19.67 13.84 14.14
N PHE A 26 20.15 13.89 15.39
CA PHE A 26 19.60 13.06 16.47
C PHE A 26 18.17 13.45 16.84
N THR A 27 17.84 14.74 16.87
CA THR A 27 16.47 15.20 17.11
C THR A 27 15.54 14.79 15.97
N PHE A 28 16.01 14.86 14.71
CA PHE A 28 15.26 14.40 13.55
C PHE A 28 15.01 12.88 13.56
N VAL A 29 16.04 12.07 13.84
CA VAL A 29 15.91 10.60 13.96
C VAL A 29 14.97 10.25 15.12
N GLY A 30 15.12 10.90 16.28
CA GLY A 30 14.22 10.70 17.41
C GLY A 30 12.77 11.06 17.07
N LEU A 31 12.56 12.13 16.29
CA LEU A 31 11.24 12.52 15.83
C LEU A 31 10.63 11.47 14.87
N LEU A 32 11.43 10.97 13.92
CA LEU A 32 11.01 9.89 13.01
C LEU A 32 10.60 8.64 13.80
N GLU A 33 11.42 8.21 14.76
CA GLU A 33 11.15 7.01 15.55
C GLU A 33 9.90 7.17 16.44
N ILE A 34 9.65 8.37 16.98
CA ILE A 34 8.42 8.67 17.72
C ILE A 34 7.21 8.63 16.78
N THR A 35 7.31 9.19 15.57
CA THR A 35 6.21 9.15 14.60
C THR A 35 5.90 7.74 14.10
N GLU A 36 6.91 6.89 13.91
CA GLU A 36 6.71 5.48 13.54
C GLU A 36 5.99 4.69 14.65
N ARG A 37 6.38 4.92 15.91
CA ARG A 37 5.71 4.31 17.08
C ARG A 37 4.26 4.77 17.23
N GLN A 38 3.94 5.99 16.80
CA GLN A 38 2.57 6.50 16.79
C GLN A 38 1.73 5.92 15.65
N TRP A 39 2.33 5.60 14.50
CA TRP A 39 1.65 4.93 13.38
C TRP A 39 1.39 3.44 13.63
N LEU A 40 2.28 2.76 14.37
CA LEU A 40 2.06 1.40 14.88
C LEU A 40 1.30 1.39 16.22
N GLY A 41 0.51 2.43 16.50
CA GLY A 41 -0.35 2.51 17.67
C GLY A 41 -1.13 1.21 17.85
N LYS A 42 -1.28 0.75 19.11
CA LYS A 42 -2.07 -0.44 19.46
C LYS A 42 -3.35 -0.41 18.65
N ALA A 43 -3.48 -1.31 17.67
CA ALA A 43 -4.68 -1.41 16.86
C ALA A 43 -5.86 -1.39 17.82
N PRO A 44 -6.85 -0.49 17.63
CA PRO A 44 -7.95 -0.40 18.55
C PRO A 44 -8.51 -1.80 18.69
N ALA A 45 -8.46 -2.35 19.91
CA ALA A 45 -9.14 -3.58 20.28
C ALA A 45 -10.64 -3.28 20.35
N ARG A 46 -11.16 -2.61 19.32
CA ARG A 46 -12.58 -2.52 19.02
C ARG A 46 -12.93 -3.97 18.77
N GLY A 47 -13.70 -4.56 19.71
CA GLY A 47 -13.94 -6.00 19.81
C GLY A 47 -13.93 -6.59 18.43
N LEU A 48 -12.84 -7.29 18.10
CA LEU A 48 -12.63 -7.87 16.78
C LEU A 48 -13.94 -8.57 16.48
N THR A 49 -14.57 -8.23 15.35
CA THR A 49 -15.80 -8.90 14.94
C THR A 49 -15.49 -10.37 15.08
N ASN A 50 -16.07 -11.03 16.09
CA ASN A 50 -15.85 -12.45 16.35
C ASN A 50 -16.66 -13.18 15.28
N THR A 51 -16.28 -13.00 14.02
CA THR A 51 -16.54 -13.94 12.96
C THR A 51 -15.72 -15.16 13.34
N ARG A 52 -16.26 -15.96 14.26
CA ARG A 52 -15.84 -17.35 14.41
C ARG A 52 -16.01 -17.95 13.03
N LEU A 53 -14.88 -18.19 12.37
CA LEU A 53 -14.83 -19.10 11.26
C LEU A 53 -15.37 -20.41 11.84
N LEU A 54 -16.57 -20.79 11.39
CA LEU A 54 -17.27 -21.96 11.94
C LEU A 54 -16.49 -23.24 11.67
N GLU A 55 -15.59 -23.20 10.68
CA GLU A 55 -14.76 -24.28 10.21
C GLU A 55 -13.26 -23.90 10.25
N PRO A 56 -12.35 -24.86 10.45
CA PRO A 56 -10.91 -24.63 10.32
C PRO A 56 -10.55 -24.21 8.89
N HIS A 57 -9.77 -23.15 8.74
CA HIS A 57 -9.22 -22.73 7.45
C HIS A 57 -7.71 -23.01 7.39
N GLN A 58 -7.24 -23.45 6.23
CA GLN A 58 -5.82 -23.63 6.00
C GLN A 58 -5.14 -22.28 5.79
N LEU A 59 -4.05 -22.04 6.50
CA LEU A 59 -3.20 -20.86 6.36
C LEU A 59 -1.88 -21.27 5.71
N SER A 60 -1.45 -20.50 4.71
CA SER A 60 -0.14 -20.63 4.07
C SER A 60 0.54 -19.27 4.07
N LEU A 61 1.77 -19.23 4.57
CA LEU A 61 2.61 -18.04 4.56
C LEU A 61 3.43 -18.02 3.27
N LEU A 62 3.37 -16.90 2.56
CA LEU A 62 4.10 -16.68 1.31
C LEU A 62 5.02 -15.48 1.50
N ASP A 63 6.29 -15.75 1.80
CA ASP A 63 7.28 -14.70 2.12
C ASP A 63 7.91 -14.07 0.87
N VAL A 64 7.71 -14.70 -0.29
CA VAL A 64 8.24 -14.22 -1.57
C VAL A 64 7.11 -13.57 -2.38
N GLY A 65 7.38 -12.35 -2.87
CA GLY A 65 6.40 -11.55 -3.61
C GLY A 65 5.89 -12.23 -4.89
N ILE A 66 6.77 -12.92 -5.63
CA ILE A 66 6.37 -13.62 -6.86
C ILE A 66 5.45 -14.81 -6.58
N ASP A 67 5.76 -15.60 -5.54
CA ASP A 67 4.92 -16.73 -5.13
C ASP A 67 3.54 -16.23 -4.69
N SER A 68 3.52 -15.14 -3.92
CA SER A 68 2.29 -14.48 -3.52
C SER A 68 1.45 -14.01 -4.71
N LEU A 69 2.08 -13.48 -5.78
CA LEU A 69 1.37 -13.08 -6.99
C LEU A 69 0.83 -14.29 -7.74
N ALA A 70 1.64 -15.34 -7.91
CA ALA A 70 1.26 -16.57 -8.59
C ALA A 70 0.08 -17.26 -7.90
N THR A 71 0.11 -17.36 -6.57
CA THR A 71 -1.01 -17.92 -5.79
C THR A 71 -2.28 -17.11 -5.96
N ARG A 72 -2.23 -15.77 -5.92
CA ARG A 72 -3.42 -14.93 -6.15
C ARG A 72 -4.00 -15.11 -7.55
N LEU A 73 -3.15 -15.21 -8.58
CA LEU A 73 -3.61 -15.51 -9.94
C LEU A 73 -4.29 -16.87 -10.00
N LYS A 74 -3.70 -17.91 -9.40
CA LYS A 74 -4.31 -19.22 -9.32
C LYS A 74 -5.66 -19.19 -8.61
N MET A 75 -5.77 -18.46 -7.49
CA MET A 75 -7.05 -18.28 -6.78
C MET A 75 -8.11 -17.58 -7.63
N ILE A 76 -7.73 -16.60 -8.46
CA ILE A 76 -8.65 -15.95 -9.39
C ILE A 76 -9.14 -16.94 -10.45
N GLU A 77 -8.25 -17.74 -11.05
CA GLU A 77 -8.63 -18.74 -12.04
C GLU A 77 -9.55 -19.81 -11.46
N ASP A 78 -9.22 -20.32 -10.26
CA ASP A 78 -9.93 -21.42 -9.61
C ASP A 78 -11.26 -21.00 -8.95
N ALA A 79 -11.54 -19.69 -8.82
CA ALA A 79 -12.73 -19.19 -8.14
C ALA A 79 -14.03 -19.60 -8.86
N GLN A 80 -14.98 -20.22 -8.15
CA GLN A 80 -16.19 -20.78 -8.80
C GLN A 80 -17.44 -19.88 -8.71
N ASN A 81 -17.56 -19.07 -7.65
CA ASN A 81 -18.79 -18.33 -7.36
C ASN A 81 -18.65 -16.82 -7.54
N SER A 82 -17.62 -16.24 -6.93
CA SER A 82 -17.37 -14.80 -6.97
C SER A 82 -15.94 -14.47 -6.60
N ILE A 83 -15.49 -13.28 -7.01
CA ILE A 83 -14.24 -12.67 -6.56
C ILE A 83 -14.56 -11.27 -6.04
N ASP A 84 -14.24 -11.03 -4.78
CA ASP A 84 -14.22 -9.70 -4.19
C ASP A 84 -12.75 -9.35 -3.89
N LEU A 85 -12.23 -8.32 -4.56
CA LEU A 85 -10.84 -7.89 -4.45
C LEU A 85 -10.76 -6.47 -3.87
N GLU A 86 -9.99 -6.29 -2.81
CA GLU A 86 -9.77 -5.00 -2.17
C GLU A 86 -8.28 -4.62 -2.21
N PHE A 87 -7.98 -3.41 -2.68
CA PHE A 87 -6.62 -2.89 -2.76
C PHE A 87 -6.53 -1.47 -2.21
N PHE A 88 -5.54 -1.24 -1.34
CA PHE A 88 -5.22 0.11 -0.88
C PHE A 88 -4.46 0.91 -1.96
N ILE A 89 -3.51 0.28 -2.63
CA ILE A 89 -2.76 0.86 -3.76
C ILE A 89 -2.89 -0.07 -4.96
N TYR A 90 -3.36 0.47 -6.08
CA TYR A 90 -3.46 -0.24 -7.35
C TYR A 90 -2.68 0.49 -8.45
N GLU A 91 -1.39 0.19 -8.53
CA GLU A 91 -0.46 0.73 -9.54
C GLU A 91 -0.74 0.11 -10.92
N LEU A 92 -0.49 0.81 -12.03
CA LEU A 92 -0.56 0.22 -13.38
C LEU A 92 0.78 -0.38 -13.83
N ASP A 93 1.21 -1.45 -13.17
CA ASP A 93 2.42 -2.19 -13.50
C ASP A 93 2.12 -3.56 -14.14
N THR A 94 3.16 -4.38 -14.33
CA THR A 94 3.02 -5.72 -14.90
C THR A 94 2.16 -6.64 -14.03
N SER A 95 2.28 -6.55 -12.70
CA SER A 95 1.56 -7.43 -11.77
C SER A 95 0.07 -7.13 -11.75
N SER A 96 -0.29 -5.84 -11.71
CA SER A 96 -1.69 -5.42 -11.73
C SER A 96 -2.36 -5.69 -13.06
N ARG A 97 -1.62 -5.61 -14.18
CA ARG A 97 -2.10 -6.04 -15.50
C ARG A 97 -2.43 -7.53 -15.53
N LEU A 98 -1.59 -8.39 -14.96
CA LEU A 98 -1.86 -9.83 -14.88
C LEU A 98 -3.15 -10.09 -14.07
N ILE A 99 -3.27 -9.46 -12.90
CA ILE A 99 -4.46 -9.57 -12.05
C ILE A 99 -5.71 -9.05 -12.78
N SER A 100 -5.66 -7.84 -13.35
CA SER A 100 -6.77 -7.24 -14.13
C SER A 100 -7.22 -8.14 -15.27
N ASN A 101 -6.28 -8.72 -16.03
CA ASN A 101 -6.60 -9.58 -17.16
C ASN A 101 -7.26 -10.90 -16.71
N ALA A 102 -6.78 -11.48 -15.61
CA ALA A 102 -7.37 -12.68 -15.01
C ALA A 102 -8.81 -12.40 -14.54
N LEU A 103 -9.01 -11.33 -13.78
CA LEU A 103 -10.34 -10.90 -13.32
C LEU A 103 -11.30 -10.63 -14.49
N ALA A 104 -10.84 -9.91 -15.52
CA ALA A 104 -11.65 -9.60 -16.70
C ALA A 104 -12.00 -10.86 -17.52
N ARG A 105 -11.12 -11.86 -17.55
CA ARG A 105 -11.42 -13.17 -18.17
C ARG A 105 -12.52 -13.90 -17.39
N ARG A 106 -12.36 -14.05 -16.07
CA ARG A 106 -13.36 -14.73 -15.23
C ARG A 106 -14.71 -14.01 -15.24
N ALA A 107 -14.71 -12.67 -15.26
CA ALA A 107 -15.92 -11.87 -15.40
C ALA A 107 -16.64 -12.14 -16.74
N ARG A 108 -15.89 -12.25 -17.85
CA ARG A 108 -16.46 -12.63 -19.17
C ARG A 108 -17.03 -14.04 -19.19
N GLU A 109 -16.48 -14.93 -18.38
CA GLU A 109 -16.99 -16.30 -18.18
C GLU A 109 -18.21 -16.36 -17.24
N GLY A 110 -18.75 -15.21 -16.82
CA GLY A 110 -19.96 -15.10 -16.01
C GLY A 110 -19.72 -15.08 -14.50
N LEU A 111 -18.47 -15.09 -14.04
CA LEU A 111 -18.16 -14.99 -12.61
C LEU A 111 -18.46 -13.58 -12.09
N LYS A 112 -19.06 -13.48 -10.90
CA LYS A 112 -19.30 -12.19 -10.25
C LYS A 112 -17.98 -11.61 -9.72
N VAL A 113 -17.52 -10.51 -10.29
CA VAL A 113 -16.27 -9.85 -9.89
C VAL A 113 -16.53 -8.43 -9.36
N ARG A 114 -16.01 -8.14 -8.17
CA ARG A 114 -16.04 -6.81 -7.54
C ARG A 114 -14.62 -6.39 -7.17
N VAL A 115 -14.25 -5.17 -7.51
CA VAL A 115 -12.93 -4.63 -7.19
C VAL A 115 -13.12 -3.31 -6.47
N ILE A 116 -12.71 -3.23 -5.21
CA ILE A 116 -12.71 -2.04 -4.39
C ILE A 116 -11.28 -1.53 -4.31
N VAL A 117 -11.06 -0.27 -4.64
CA VAL A 117 -9.73 0.32 -4.58
C VAL A 117 -9.81 1.66 -3.89
N ASP A 118 -8.88 1.93 -2.97
CA ASP A 118 -8.78 3.23 -2.32
C ASP A 118 -8.23 4.29 -3.28
N PHE A 119 -9.00 5.34 -3.53
CA PHE A 119 -8.67 6.36 -4.51
C PHE A 119 -7.87 7.50 -3.86
N ALA A 120 -6.53 7.39 -3.94
CA ALA A 120 -5.64 8.50 -3.65
C ALA A 120 -5.13 9.15 -4.95
N ARG A 121 -5.39 10.46 -5.14
CA ARG A 121 -4.94 11.28 -6.28
C ARG A 121 -3.47 11.11 -6.70
N PRO A 122 -2.49 10.85 -5.81
CA PRO A 122 -1.09 10.67 -6.22
C PRO A 122 -0.81 9.35 -6.95
N VAL A 123 -1.70 8.35 -6.86
CA VAL A 123 -1.40 6.95 -7.22
C VAL A 123 -2.35 6.40 -8.30
N PHE A 124 -3.49 7.06 -8.55
CA PHE A 124 -4.48 6.57 -9.52
C PHE A 124 -4.15 6.95 -10.96
N LYS A 125 -3.58 6.02 -11.73
CA LYS A 125 -3.40 6.14 -13.18
C LYS A 125 -4.24 5.14 -13.95
N LEU A 126 -5.56 5.03 -13.72
CA LEU A 126 -6.41 4.33 -14.68
C LEU A 126 -6.52 5.16 -15.97
N ARG A 127 -5.52 5.06 -16.85
CA ARG A 127 -5.64 5.58 -18.22
C ARG A 127 -6.68 4.71 -18.91
N PRO A 128 -7.79 5.26 -19.46
CA PRO A 128 -8.71 4.50 -20.28
C PRO A 128 -8.00 4.19 -21.61
N ALA A 129 -7.10 3.22 -21.62
CA ALA A 129 -6.78 2.52 -22.84
C ALA A 129 -8.02 1.69 -23.14
N ARG A 130 -8.86 2.22 -24.04
CA ARG A 130 -10.00 1.59 -24.69
C ARG A 130 -9.94 0.07 -24.61
N ASN A 131 -10.54 -0.46 -23.56
CA ASN A 131 -10.80 -1.87 -23.40
C ASN A 131 -12.32 -1.92 -23.22
N ASP A 132 -13.01 -2.08 -24.35
CA ASP A 132 -14.47 -1.91 -24.47
C ASP A 132 -15.27 -2.88 -23.57
N ASN A 133 -14.55 -3.80 -22.92
CA ASN A 133 -15.07 -4.81 -22.03
C ASN A 133 -15.04 -4.40 -20.54
N LEU A 134 -14.47 -3.27 -20.11
CA LEU A 134 -14.41 -2.89 -18.68
C LEU A 134 -15.06 -1.52 -18.42
N LYS A 135 -16.36 -1.51 -18.13
CA LYS A 135 -17.08 -0.31 -17.69
C LYS A 135 -16.78 -0.03 -16.22
N LEU A 136 -15.73 0.74 -15.97
CA LEU A 136 -15.44 1.31 -14.66
C LEU A 136 -16.42 2.47 -14.43
N THR A 137 -17.50 2.21 -13.69
CA THR A 137 -18.39 3.29 -13.25
C THR A 137 -17.81 3.93 -12.00
N THR A 138 -17.21 5.11 -12.16
CA THR A 138 -16.80 5.94 -11.02
C THR A 138 -17.99 6.81 -10.64
N ARG A 139 -18.86 6.28 -9.77
CA ARG A 139 -19.87 7.10 -9.09
C ARG A 139 -19.45 7.25 -7.63
N ASP A 140 -18.92 8.43 -7.35
CA ASP A 140 -18.94 9.11 -6.05
C ASP A 140 -18.74 8.19 -4.82
N HIS A 141 -17.48 7.94 -4.48
CA HIS A 141 -17.00 7.45 -3.17
C HIS A 141 -17.74 6.28 -2.47
N ARG A 142 -18.54 5.49 -3.17
CA ARG A 142 -19.19 4.29 -2.61
C ARG A 142 -19.08 3.13 -3.57
N ILE A 143 -18.32 2.12 -3.15
CA ILE A 143 -18.38 0.70 -3.56
C ILE A 143 -18.52 0.51 -5.08
N LEU A 144 -17.39 0.29 -5.75
CA LEU A 144 -17.35 -0.16 -7.15
C LEU A 144 -18.02 -1.55 -7.26
N THR A 145 -19.32 -1.56 -7.56
CA THR A 145 -20.07 -2.76 -7.93
C THR A 145 -20.16 -2.80 -9.44
N THR A 146 -19.31 -3.61 -10.07
CA THR A 146 -19.46 -3.94 -11.48
C THR A 146 -20.57 -4.98 -11.61
N ARG A 147 -21.76 -4.57 -12.10
CA ARG A 147 -22.70 -5.50 -12.74
C ARG A 147 -22.34 -5.54 -14.22
N TYR A 148 -21.84 -6.68 -14.68
CA TYR A 148 -21.94 -7.02 -16.09
C TYR A 148 -23.39 -7.45 -16.36
N ILE A 149 -24.01 -6.82 -17.36
CA ILE A 149 -25.21 -7.32 -18.04
C ILE A 149 -24.72 -7.99 -19.31
#